data_AF-A0A5J5IJH5-F1
#
_entry.id   AF-A0A5J5IJH5-F1
#
_cell.length_a   1.000
_cell.length_b   1.000
_cell.length_c   1.000
_cell.angle_alpha   90.00
_cell.angle_beta   90.00
_cell.angle_gamma   90.00
#
_symmetry.space_group_name_H-M   'P 1'
#
loop_
_entity.id
_entity.type
_entity.pdbx_description
1 polymer ?
#
loop_
_entity_poly.entity_id
_entity_poly.type
_entity_poly.pdbx_seq_one_letter_code
_entity_poly.pdbx_strand_id
1 'polypeptide(L)'
;MKKYLIALTAFSLIAITSNAQIKRNATDSLGKPSAMGMHHHKRGNEMNKPHHHHMMMNQLNLTDAQKQQVKSINDDYRNQVKDLEKNSNITLKDYRSKKASLEQERKSKFEALLTTEQKNKMAQAKKERSEKMKMMAEKRMEKMKTDLSLTDDQVAKIKKQQQSSMEQMKAIKENSSLTEEQKKEQLMDLHKNMRESMKNILTADQLKKREEFRNNRMKEWKNKRANKDS
;
A
#
# COMPACT_ATOMS: atom_id res chain seq x y z
N MET A 1 9.31 -9.36 -46.67
CA MET A 1 8.87 -10.57 -45.95
C MET A 1 10.00 -11.08 -45.06
N LYS A 2 9.88 -10.92 -43.74
CA LYS A 2 10.71 -11.60 -42.74
C LYS A 2 9.75 -12.24 -41.73
N LYS A 3 9.75 -13.57 -41.70
CA LYS A 3 8.86 -14.40 -40.91
C LYS A 3 9.31 -14.35 -39.44
N TYR A 4 8.51 -13.77 -38.56
CA TYR A 4 8.74 -13.88 -37.11
C TYR A 4 8.02 -15.14 -36.62
N LEU A 5 8.82 -16.14 -36.25
CA LEU A 5 8.41 -17.38 -35.61
C LEU A 5 7.95 -17.05 -34.18
N ILE A 6 6.66 -17.24 -33.91
CA ILE A 6 6.07 -17.19 -32.58
C ILE A 6 6.55 -18.44 -31.82
N ALA A 7 7.54 -18.27 -30.94
CA ALA A 7 7.90 -19.29 -29.98
C ALA A 7 6.88 -19.28 -28.84
N LEU A 8 5.89 -20.15 -28.94
CA LEU A 8 4.99 -20.55 -27.84
C LEU A 8 5.82 -21.29 -26.78
N THR A 9 6.40 -20.55 -25.83
CA THR A 9 6.92 -21.16 -24.60
C THR A 9 5.75 -21.47 -23.69
N ALA A 10 5.40 -22.76 -23.61
CA ALA A 10 4.42 -23.31 -22.71
C ALA A 10 4.70 -22.88 -21.26
N PHE A 11 3.80 -22.08 -20.68
CA PHE A 11 3.72 -21.93 -19.24
C PHE A 11 3.20 -23.26 -18.68
N SER A 12 4.11 -24.11 -18.20
CA SER A 12 3.74 -25.26 -17.39
C SER A 12 3.01 -24.77 -16.14
N LEU A 13 1.71 -25.03 -16.09
CA LEU A 13 0.87 -24.91 -14.91
C LEU A 13 1.48 -25.77 -13.79
N ILE A 14 2.14 -25.14 -12.82
CA ILE A 14 2.45 -25.78 -11.54
C ILE A 14 1.14 -25.80 -10.76
N ALA A 15 0.39 -26.89 -10.89
CA ALA A 15 -0.70 -27.22 -9.99
C ALA A 15 -0.10 -27.58 -8.62
N ILE A 16 -0.20 -26.67 -7.65
CA ILE A 16 0.10 -26.99 -6.26
C ILE A 16 -1.14 -27.68 -5.68
N THR A 17 -1.18 -29.01 -5.80
CA THR A 17 -2.13 -29.84 -5.06
C THR A 17 -1.71 -29.88 -3.59
N SER A 18 -2.47 -29.20 -2.73
CA SER A 18 -2.22 -29.22 -1.29
C SER A 18 -3.04 -30.35 -0.66
N ASN A 19 -2.46 -31.56 -0.58
CA ASN A 19 -2.93 -32.59 0.34
C ASN A 19 -1.99 -32.64 1.55
N ALA A 20 -2.42 -32.07 2.67
CA ALA A 20 -1.85 -32.34 3.98
C ALA A 20 -2.95 -32.26 5.04
N GLN A 21 -3.45 -33.43 5.45
CA GLN A 21 -4.21 -33.59 6.69
C GLN A 21 -3.25 -33.32 7.86
N ILE A 22 -3.49 -32.25 8.61
CA ILE A 22 -2.80 -32.01 9.90
C ILE A 22 -3.80 -32.33 11.01
N LYS A 23 -3.56 -33.47 11.68
CA LYS A 23 -4.13 -33.77 13.01
C LYS A 23 -3.66 -32.68 13.97
N ARG A 24 -4.61 -31.98 14.60
CA ARG A 24 -4.34 -31.01 15.66
C ARG A 24 -4.21 -31.75 16.98
N ASN A 25 -2.99 -31.95 17.46
CA ASN A 25 -2.75 -32.24 18.88
C ASN A 25 -2.74 -30.90 19.63
N ALA A 26 -3.65 -30.79 20.58
CA ALA A 26 -3.73 -29.70 21.53
C ALA A 26 -2.72 -29.96 22.65
N THR A 27 -1.75 -29.07 22.80
CA THR A 27 -1.15 -28.56 24.05
C THR A 27 0.16 -27.89 23.67
N ASP A 28 0.16 -26.57 23.56
CA ASP A 28 1.34 -25.77 23.93
C ASP A 28 0.93 -24.32 24.17
N SER A 29 1.08 -23.92 25.43
CA SER A 29 0.85 -22.57 25.92
C SER A 29 2.07 -21.71 25.57
N LEU A 30 2.01 -20.99 24.46
CA LEU A 30 2.91 -19.86 24.20
C LEU A 30 2.08 -18.65 23.75
N GLY A 31 2.43 -17.51 24.34
CA GLY A 31 1.66 -16.26 24.42
C GLY A 31 0.82 -15.94 23.20
N LYS A 32 -0.47 -15.69 23.44
CA LYS A 32 -1.42 -15.11 22.47
C LYS A 32 -0.71 -13.95 21.74
N PRO A 33 -0.56 -14.00 20.40
CA PRO A 33 -0.20 -12.79 19.68
C PRO A 33 -1.32 -11.80 19.96
N SER A 34 -0.98 -10.67 20.58
CA SER A 34 -1.90 -9.54 20.74
C SER A 34 -2.62 -9.35 19.41
N ALA A 35 -3.90 -9.70 19.40
CA ALA A 35 -4.80 -9.41 18.31
C ALA A 35 -4.74 -7.90 18.17
N MET A 36 -3.91 -7.46 17.23
CA MET A 36 -3.75 -6.07 16.90
C MET A 36 -5.09 -5.67 16.29
N GLY A 37 -6.01 -5.29 17.17
CA GLY A 37 -7.40 -5.07 16.85
C GLY A 37 -7.45 -4.14 15.67
N MET A 38 -8.11 -4.60 14.61
CA MET A 38 -8.68 -3.74 13.59
C MET A 38 -9.66 -2.81 14.31
N HIS A 39 -9.14 -1.77 14.97
CA HIS A 39 -9.95 -0.72 15.54
C HIS A 39 -10.56 0.03 14.37
N HIS A 40 -11.83 -0.29 14.08
CA HIS A 40 -12.69 0.54 13.26
C HIS A 40 -12.80 1.90 13.96
N HIS A 41 -12.01 2.86 13.51
CA HIS A 41 -12.09 4.22 13.99
C HIS A 41 -13.44 4.82 13.60
N LYS A 42 -14.30 5.16 14.57
CA LYS A 42 -15.15 6.35 14.47
C LYS A 42 -14.19 7.54 14.45
N ARG A 43 -13.73 7.93 13.26
CA ARG A 43 -12.96 9.15 13.05
C ARG A 43 -13.89 10.34 13.26
N GLY A 44 -13.63 11.11 14.31
CA GLY A 44 -14.10 12.49 14.38
C GLY A 44 -13.70 13.25 13.11
N ASN A 45 -14.56 14.19 12.74
CA ASN A 45 -14.73 14.80 11.42
C ASN A 45 -13.56 15.68 10.91
N GLU A 46 -12.31 15.46 11.36
CA GLU A 46 -11.14 16.30 11.05
C GLU A 46 -10.05 15.62 10.20
N MET A 47 -10.21 14.35 9.82
CA MET A 47 -9.24 13.63 8.97
C MET A 47 -9.59 13.61 7.48
N ASN A 48 -10.38 14.58 7.05
CA ASN A 48 -10.77 14.77 5.65
C ASN A 48 -9.94 15.88 4.98
N LYS A 49 -8.63 15.93 5.24
CA LYS A 49 -7.75 16.79 4.46
C LYS A 49 -7.30 16.02 3.21
N PRO A 50 -7.74 16.39 1.99
CA PRO A 50 -7.35 15.75 0.74
C PRO A 50 -5.93 16.14 0.34
N HIS A 51 -4.96 16.04 1.25
CA HIS A 51 -3.66 16.71 1.10
C HIS A 51 -2.84 16.22 -0.09
N HIS A 52 -2.87 14.92 -0.42
CA HIS A 52 -2.02 14.42 -1.49
C HIS A 52 -2.56 14.69 -2.90
N HIS A 53 -3.88 14.62 -3.09
CA HIS A 53 -4.46 14.86 -4.42
C HIS A 53 -4.56 16.36 -4.73
N HIS A 54 -4.88 17.17 -3.72
CA HIS A 54 -5.02 18.62 -3.88
C HIS A 54 -3.68 19.32 -4.15
N MET A 55 -2.59 18.90 -3.51
CA MET A 55 -1.26 19.49 -3.78
C MET A 55 -0.78 19.25 -5.22
N MET A 56 -1.07 18.08 -5.79
CA MET A 56 -0.66 17.77 -7.17
C MET A 56 -1.46 18.61 -8.17
N MET A 57 -2.75 18.84 -7.93
CA MET A 57 -3.60 19.69 -8.78
C MET A 57 -3.11 21.14 -8.82
N ASN A 58 -2.72 21.68 -7.66
CA ASN A 58 -2.23 23.06 -7.57
C ASN A 58 -0.91 23.26 -8.35
N GLN A 59 -0.12 22.20 -8.51
CA GLN A 59 1.13 22.25 -9.29
C GLN A 59 0.90 22.21 -10.80
N LEU A 60 -0.29 21.81 -11.29
CA LEU A 60 -0.56 21.68 -12.72
C LEU A 60 -1.04 22.96 -13.40
N ASN A 61 -1.25 24.05 -12.62
CA ASN A 61 -1.74 25.34 -13.13
C ASN A 61 -2.94 25.15 -14.07
N LEU A 62 -3.95 24.42 -13.62
CA LEU A 62 -5.14 24.13 -14.42
C LEU A 62 -5.82 25.44 -14.85
N THR A 63 -6.32 25.49 -16.08
CA THR A 63 -7.14 26.62 -16.56
C THR A 63 -8.48 26.64 -15.82
N ASP A 64 -9.19 27.76 -15.85
CA ASP A 64 -10.49 27.84 -15.16
C ASP A 64 -11.54 26.88 -15.76
N ALA A 65 -11.50 26.69 -17.09
CA ALA A 65 -12.30 25.67 -17.76
C ALA A 65 -11.96 24.24 -17.27
N GLN A 66 -10.67 23.91 -17.16
CA GLN A 66 -10.23 22.62 -16.61
C GLN A 66 -10.67 22.46 -15.14
N LYS A 67 -10.55 23.49 -14.31
CA LYS A 67 -11.00 23.46 -12.90
C LYS A 67 -12.49 23.18 -12.79
N GLN A 68 -13.32 23.81 -13.64
CA GLN A 68 -14.76 23.59 -13.67
C GLN A 68 -15.10 22.14 -14.06
N GLN A 69 -14.42 21.59 -15.06
CA GLN A 69 -14.58 20.18 -15.45
C GLN A 69 -14.12 19.22 -14.36
N VAL A 70 -13.00 19.50 -13.67
CA VAL A 70 -12.55 18.72 -12.52
C VAL A 70 -13.57 18.74 -11.38
N LYS A 71 -14.20 19.90 -11.10
CA LYS A 71 -15.27 20.00 -10.11
C LYS A 71 -16.45 19.10 -10.49
N SER A 72 -16.90 19.16 -11.74
CA SER A 72 -17.99 18.32 -12.24
C SER A 72 -17.67 16.82 -12.13
N ILE A 73 -16.47 16.39 -12.53
CA ILE A 73 -16.00 15.00 -12.39
C ILE A 73 -16.03 14.54 -10.92
N ASN A 74 -15.61 15.39 -10.00
CA ASN A 74 -15.59 15.05 -8.58
C ASN A 74 -16.99 15.04 -7.95
N ASP A 75 -17.88 15.92 -8.38
CA ASP A 75 -19.27 15.96 -7.92
C ASP A 75 -20.04 14.72 -8.41
N ASP A 76 -19.85 14.33 -9.68
CA ASP A 76 -20.37 13.07 -10.26
C ASP A 76 -19.91 11.84 -9.46
N TYR A 77 -18.59 11.68 -9.28
CA TYR A 77 -18.03 10.59 -8.49
C TYR A 77 -18.62 10.54 -7.06
N ARG A 78 -18.74 11.69 -6.38
CA ARG A 78 -19.31 11.75 -5.03
C ARG A 78 -20.77 11.31 -5.00
N ASN A 79 -21.56 11.70 -6.00
CA ASN A 79 -22.96 11.31 -6.08
C ASN A 79 -23.09 9.80 -6.33
N GLN A 80 -22.31 9.25 -7.26
CA GLN A 80 -22.29 7.82 -7.53
C GLN A 80 -21.86 6.99 -6.30
N VAL A 81 -20.87 7.46 -5.53
CA VAL A 81 -20.48 6.82 -4.27
C VAL A 81 -21.59 6.91 -3.22
N LYS A 82 -22.27 8.06 -3.09
CA LYS A 82 -23.41 8.18 -2.16
C LYS A 82 -24.54 7.22 -2.52
N ASP A 83 -24.83 7.05 -3.80
CA ASP A 83 -25.88 6.14 -4.23
C ASP A 83 -25.48 4.68 -4.04
N LEU A 84 -24.19 4.34 -4.20
CA LEU A 84 -23.65 3.04 -3.78
C LEU A 84 -23.80 2.80 -2.28
N GLU A 85 -23.61 3.83 -1.44
CA GLU A 85 -23.73 3.73 0.03
C GLU A 85 -25.19 3.58 0.51
N LYS A 86 -26.15 4.14 -0.23
CA LYS A 86 -27.58 3.98 0.06
C LYS A 86 -28.13 2.58 -0.24
N ASN A 87 -27.43 1.81 -1.07
CA ASN A 87 -27.88 0.47 -1.44
C ASN A 87 -27.67 -0.50 -0.28
N SER A 88 -28.71 -0.76 0.51
CA SER A 88 -28.67 -1.66 1.68
C SER A 88 -28.43 -3.13 1.33
N ASN A 89 -28.60 -3.52 0.07
CA ASN A 89 -28.48 -4.91 -0.39
C ASN A 89 -27.10 -5.22 -1.00
N ILE A 90 -26.17 -4.25 -1.02
CA ILE A 90 -24.85 -4.46 -1.59
C ILE A 90 -23.92 -5.20 -0.61
N THR A 91 -23.21 -6.21 -1.11
CA THR A 91 -22.16 -6.84 -0.31
C THR A 91 -20.94 -5.91 -0.18
N LEU A 92 -20.14 -6.07 0.87
CA LEU A 92 -18.90 -5.29 1.04
C LEU A 92 -17.91 -5.51 -0.12
N LYS A 93 -17.91 -6.71 -0.72
CA LYS A 93 -17.10 -7.04 -1.89
C LYS A 93 -17.56 -6.24 -3.11
N ASP A 94 -18.86 -6.24 -3.38
CA ASP A 94 -19.41 -5.52 -4.53
C ASP A 94 -19.27 -4.00 -4.36
N TYR A 95 -19.46 -3.49 -3.14
CA TYR A 95 -19.23 -2.07 -2.84
C TYR A 95 -17.79 -1.65 -3.16
N ARG A 96 -16.80 -2.44 -2.73
CA ARG A 96 -15.38 -2.15 -2.97
C ARG A 96 -15.04 -2.22 -4.45
N SER A 97 -15.49 -3.26 -5.14
CA SER A 97 -15.28 -3.42 -6.58
C SER A 97 -15.87 -2.25 -7.37
N LYS A 98 -17.14 -1.90 -7.12
CA LYS A 98 -17.79 -0.75 -7.78
C LYS A 98 -17.09 0.57 -7.49
N LYS A 99 -16.68 0.80 -6.23
CA LYS A 99 -15.93 2.00 -5.85
C LYS A 99 -14.57 2.09 -6.55
N ALA A 100 -13.87 0.96 -6.70
CA ALA A 100 -12.61 0.93 -7.44
C ALA A 100 -12.80 1.30 -8.92
N SER A 101 -13.85 0.78 -9.56
CA SER A 101 -14.21 1.16 -10.93
C SER A 101 -14.53 2.65 -11.06
N LEU A 102 -15.30 3.22 -10.13
CA LEU A 102 -15.60 4.67 -10.11
C LEU A 102 -14.34 5.53 -9.95
N GLU A 103 -13.38 5.12 -9.11
CA GLU A 103 -12.11 5.82 -8.97
C GLU A 103 -11.27 5.74 -10.25
N GLN A 104 -11.28 4.59 -10.94
CA GLN A 104 -10.58 4.43 -12.22
C GLN A 104 -11.22 5.32 -13.30
N GLU A 105 -12.55 5.36 -13.38
CA GLU A 105 -13.27 6.23 -14.30
C GLU A 105 -12.95 7.71 -14.02
N ARG A 106 -13.05 8.14 -12.76
CA ARG A 106 -12.72 9.50 -12.32
C ARG A 106 -11.30 9.88 -12.73
N LYS A 107 -10.35 8.97 -12.53
CA LYS A 107 -8.94 9.17 -12.91
C LYS A 107 -8.79 9.30 -14.43
N SER A 108 -9.41 8.43 -15.22
CA SER A 108 -9.35 8.48 -16.69
C SER A 108 -9.95 9.78 -17.24
N LYS A 109 -11.13 10.20 -16.73
CA LYS A 109 -11.75 11.48 -17.09
C LYS A 109 -10.81 12.64 -16.77
N PHE A 110 -10.18 12.63 -15.59
CA PHE A 110 -9.21 13.66 -15.22
C PHE A 110 -7.99 13.71 -16.14
N GLU A 111 -7.37 12.57 -16.44
CA GLU A 111 -6.19 12.49 -17.33
C GLU A 111 -6.49 12.95 -18.76
N ALA A 112 -7.73 12.80 -19.22
CA ALA A 112 -8.19 13.28 -20.52
C ALA A 112 -8.26 14.82 -20.59
N LEU A 113 -8.44 15.52 -19.46
CA LEU A 113 -8.49 16.98 -19.43
C LEU A 113 -7.11 17.65 -19.55
N LEU A 114 -6.05 16.89 -19.27
CA LEU A 114 -4.70 17.45 -19.14
C LEU A 114 -4.02 17.63 -20.49
N THR A 115 -3.32 18.74 -20.65
CA THR A 115 -2.45 18.97 -21.81
C THR A 115 -1.22 18.06 -21.76
N THR A 116 -0.55 17.89 -22.89
CA THR A 116 0.72 17.15 -22.97
C THR A 116 1.76 17.71 -21.99
N GLU A 117 1.87 19.04 -21.89
CA GLU A 117 2.78 19.70 -20.94
C GLU A 117 2.44 19.35 -19.48
N GLN A 118 1.16 19.39 -19.11
CA GLN A 118 0.70 19.02 -17.77
C GLN A 118 0.97 17.55 -17.47
N LYS A 119 0.76 16.65 -18.44
CA LYS A 119 1.09 15.21 -18.32
C LYS A 119 2.59 15.00 -18.10
N ASN A 120 3.44 15.72 -18.83
CA ASN A 120 4.90 15.68 -18.65
C ASN A 120 5.30 16.17 -17.26
N LYS A 121 4.69 17.27 -16.77
CA LYS A 121 4.90 17.78 -15.40
C LYS A 121 4.51 16.75 -14.33
N MET A 122 3.40 16.02 -14.52
CA MET A 122 3.03 14.92 -13.62
C MET A 122 4.05 13.79 -13.63
N ALA A 123 4.55 13.40 -14.81
CA ALA A 123 5.56 12.35 -14.93
C ALA A 123 6.88 12.74 -14.25
N GLN A 124 7.31 13.99 -14.42
CA GLN A 124 8.48 14.54 -13.72
C GLN A 124 8.28 14.55 -12.20
N ALA A 125 7.15 15.09 -11.71
CA ALA A 125 6.84 15.10 -10.28
C ALA A 125 6.79 13.68 -9.68
N LYS A 126 6.32 12.70 -10.46
CA LYS A 126 6.34 11.28 -10.06
C LYS A 126 7.77 10.75 -9.93
N LYS A 127 8.67 11.11 -10.86
CA LYS A 127 10.09 10.75 -10.83
C LYS A 127 10.79 11.36 -9.62
N GLU A 128 10.66 12.67 -9.40
CA GLU A 128 11.22 13.37 -8.25
C GLU A 128 10.73 12.80 -6.92
N ARG A 129 9.43 12.49 -6.85
CA ARG A 129 8.86 11.81 -5.68
C ARG A 129 9.48 10.43 -5.49
N SER A 130 9.71 9.66 -6.57
CA SER A 130 10.36 8.35 -6.48
C SER A 130 11.79 8.47 -5.93
N GLU A 131 12.57 9.42 -6.44
CA GLU A 131 13.94 9.69 -5.97
C GLU A 131 13.96 10.12 -4.50
N LYS A 132 13.07 11.03 -4.11
CA LYS A 132 12.90 11.42 -2.70
C LYS A 132 12.54 10.23 -1.82
N MET A 133 11.66 9.35 -2.28
CA MET A 133 11.30 8.15 -1.52
C MET A 133 12.47 7.17 -1.39
N LYS A 134 13.31 7.02 -2.41
CA LYS A 134 14.56 6.23 -2.33
C LYS A 134 15.52 6.80 -1.29
N MET A 135 15.80 8.11 -1.35
CA MET A 135 16.66 8.79 -0.36
C MET A 135 16.11 8.62 1.07
N MET A 136 14.80 8.73 1.26
CA MET A 136 14.19 8.54 2.57
C MET A 136 14.24 7.08 3.03
N ALA A 137 14.17 6.11 2.11
CA ALA A 137 14.35 4.69 2.43
C ALA A 137 15.78 4.40 2.87
N GLU A 138 16.77 4.97 2.19
CA GLU A 138 18.19 4.87 2.57
C GLU A 138 18.43 5.48 3.95
N LYS A 139 17.94 6.70 4.21
CA LYS A 139 18.04 7.34 5.53
C LYS A 139 17.39 6.49 6.63
N ARG A 140 16.25 5.84 6.35
CA ARG A 140 15.61 4.92 7.30
C ARG A 140 16.46 3.68 7.55
N MET A 141 17.12 3.16 6.53
CA MET A 141 18.02 2.01 6.65
C MET A 141 19.26 2.36 7.47
N GLU A 142 19.90 3.50 7.23
CA GLU A 142 21.06 3.96 8.01
C GLU A 142 20.69 4.22 9.48
N LYS A 143 19.53 4.84 9.71
CA LYS A 143 19.01 5.01 11.07
C LYS A 143 18.78 3.66 11.74
N MET A 144 18.19 2.69 11.05
CA MET A 144 17.95 1.36 11.61
C MET A 144 19.26 0.60 11.86
N LYS A 145 20.27 0.75 10.99
CA LYS A 145 21.63 0.22 11.19
C LYS A 145 22.23 0.73 12.49
N THR A 146 22.15 2.04 12.73
CA THR A 146 22.66 2.68 13.95
C THR A 146 21.84 2.31 15.18
N ASP A 147 20.52 2.49 15.12
CA ASP A 147 19.62 2.27 16.25
C ASP A 147 19.66 0.81 16.75
N LEU A 148 19.83 -0.17 15.86
CA LEU A 148 19.89 -1.60 16.21
C LEU A 148 21.30 -2.19 16.16
N SER A 149 22.33 -1.38 15.92
CA SER A 149 23.72 -1.85 15.75
C SER A 149 23.82 -3.03 14.77
N LEU A 150 23.21 -2.90 13.60
CA LEU A 150 23.18 -3.97 12.58
C LEU A 150 24.55 -4.16 11.94
N THR A 151 24.91 -5.42 11.68
CA THR A 151 26.10 -5.74 10.89
C THR A 151 25.88 -5.45 9.40
N ASP A 152 26.96 -5.30 8.63
CA ASP A 152 26.86 -5.08 7.19
C ASP A 152 26.14 -6.23 6.46
N ASP A 153 26.37 -7.47 6.91
CA ASP A 153 25.66 -8.65 6.40
C ASP A 153 24.15 -8.59 6.67
N GLN A 154 23.74 -8.15 7.87
CA GLN A 154 22.32 -7.97 8.19
C GLN A 154 21.71 -6.87 7.32
N VAL A 155 22.42 -5.75 7.11
CA VAL A 155 21.97 -4.66 6.24
C VAL A 155 21.81 -5.14 4.80
N ALA A 156 22.77 -5.91 4.27
CA ALA A 156 22.71 -6.48 2.93
C ALA A 156 21.50 -7.41 2.76
N LYS A 157 21.26 -8.31 3.73
CA LYS A 157 20.08 -9.20 3.74
C LYS A 157 18.77 -8.41 3.73
N ILE A 158 18.67 -7.36 4.55
CA ILE A 158 17.48 -6.50 4.63
C ILE A 158 17.25 -5.77 3.31
N LYS A 159 18.28 -5.16 2.71
CA LYS A 159 18.17 -4.47 1.42
C LYS A 159 17.70 -5.42 0.31
N LYS A 160 18.28 -6.62 0.24
CA LYS A 160 17.87 -7.66 -0.72
C LYS A 160 16.41 -8.07 -0.54
N GLN A 161 15.99 -8.29 0.70
CA GLN A 161 14.60 -8.62 1.02
C GLN A 161 13.63 -7.49 0.63
N GLN A 162 13.99 -6.23 0.91
CA GLN A 162 13.18 -5.06 0.53
C GLN A 162 13.02 -4.96 -0.99
N GLN A 163 14.08 -5.19 -1.75
CA GLN A 163 14.02 -5.18 -3.22
C GLN A 163 13.06 -6.25 -3.75
N SER A 164 13.23 -7.51 -3.32
CA SER A 164 12.35 -8.61 -3.70
C SER A 164 10.88 -8.34 -3.32
N SER A 165 10.64 -7.77 -2.15
CA SER A 165 9.29 -7.40 -1.71
C SER A 165 8.68 -6.29 -2.55
N MET A 166 9.47 -5.32 -3.02
CA MET A 166 9.00 -4.28 -3.93
C MET A 166 8.60 -4.86 -5.30
N GLU A 167 9.37 -5.80 -5.82
CA GLU A 167 9.07 -6.50 -7.09
C GLU A 167 7.78 -7.32 -6.97
N GLN A 168 7.62 -8.09 -5.88
CA GLN A 168 6.39 -8.85 -5.60
C GLN A 168 5.18 -7.93 -5.45
N MET A 169 5.32 -6.83 -4.69
CA MET A 169 4.24 -5.84 -4.54
C MET A 169 3.85 -5.22 -5.89
N LYS A 170 4.82 -4.94 -6.77
CA LYS A 170 4.56 -4.41 -8.11
C LYS A 170 3.80 -5.44 -8.96
N ALA A 171 4.26 -6.68 -8.99
CA ALA A 171 3.63 -7.77 -9.72
C ALA A 171 2.17 -7.97 -9.28
N ILE A 172 1.88 -7.98 -7.97
CA ILE A 172 0.51 -8.12 -7.46
C ILE A 172 -0.37 -6.95 -7.92
N LYS A 173 0.14 -5.72 -7.88
CA LYS A 173 -0.63 -4.52 -8.26
C LYS A 173 -0.95 -4.46 -9.75
N GLU A 174 0.01 -4.85 -10.58
CA GLU A 174 -0.10 -4.81 -12.04
C GLU A 174 -0.85 -6.01 -12.61
N ASN A 175 -1.09 -7.06 -11.82
CA ASN A 175 -1.80 -8.24 -12.28
C ASN A 175 -3.29 -7.94 -12.52
N SER A 176 -3.69 -7.90 -13.80
CA SER A 176 -5.06 -7.65 -14.23
C SER A 176 -6.00 -8.85 -14.08
N SER A 177 -5.47 -10.07 -13.84
CA SER A 177 -6.31 -11.26 -13.60
C SER A 177 -6.78 -11.38 -12.15
N LEU A 178 -6.20 -10.59 -11.23
CA LEU A 178 -6.61 -10.57 -9.83
C LEU A 178 -7.68 -9.51 -9.58
N THR A 179 -8.70 -9.87 -8.82
CA THR A 179 -9.61 -8.88 -8.23
C THR A 179 -8.88 -8.05 -7.17
N GLU A 180 -9.41 -6.87 -6.86
CA GLU A 180 -8.83 -6.01 -5.82
C GLU A 180 -8.79 -6.68 -4.44
N GLU A 181 -9.77 -7.52 -4.13
CA GLU A 181 -9.76 -8.37 -2.93
C GLU A 181 -8.60 -9.35 -2.92
N GLN A 182 -8.37 -10.06 -4.03
CA GLN A 182 -7.27 -11.01 -4.16
C GLN A 182 -5.92 -10.30 -4.08
N LYS A 183 -5.76 -9.14 -4.72
CA LYS A 183 -4.56 -8.32 -4.59
C LYS A 183 -4.32 -7.92 -3.15
N LYS A 184 -5.37 -7.50 -2.45
CA LYS A 184 -5.28 -7.09 -1.04
C LYS A 184 -4.86 -8.25 -0.15
N GLU A 185 -5.43 -9.44 -0.34
CA GLU A 185 -5.07 -10.65 0.39
C GLU A 185 -3.58 -10.99 0.17
N GLN A 186 -3.15 -11.06 -1.08
CA GLN A 186 -1.74 -11.33 -1.42
C GLN A 186 -0.79 -10.28 -0.85
N LEU A 187 -1.17 -9.00 -0.85
CA LEU A 187 -0.39 -7.92 -0.22
C LEU A 187 -0.34 -8.05 1.30
N MET A 188 -1.41 -8.52 1.94
CA MET A 188 -1.43 -8.77 3.38
C MET A 188 -0.48 -9.93 3.75
N ASP A 189 -0.47 -10.99 2.95
CA ASP A 189 0.43 -12.12 3.17
C ASP A 189 1.88 -11.75 2.88
N LEU A 190 2.14 -10.99 1.81
CA LEU A 190 3.45 -10.39 1.56
C LEU A 190 3.94 -9.59 2.78
N HIS A 191 3.08 -8.75 3.37
CA HIS A 191 3.44 -8.00 4.59
C HIS A 191 3.69 -8.88 5.81
N LYS A 192 2.98 -10.00 5.98
CA LYS A 192 3.26 -10.97 7.05
C LYS A 192 4.63 -11.59 6.84
N ASN A 193 4.88 -12.13 5.65
CA ASN A 193 6.15 -12.75 5.27
C ASN A 193 7.32 -11.77 5.45
N MET A 194 7.16 -10.51 5.03
CA MET A 194 8.17 -9.47 5.24
C MET A 194 8.53 -9.28 6.71
N ARG A 195 7.54 -9.32 7.61
CA ARG A 195 7.77 -9.17 9.06
C ARG A 195 8.48 -10.38 9.64
N GLU A 196 8.14 -11.58 9.20
CA GLU A 196 8.75 -12.83 9.66
C GLU A 196 10.20 -12.95 9.19
N SER A 197 10.47 -12.71 7.91
CA SER A 197 11.85 -12.73 7.40
C SER A 197 12.72 -11.68 8.09
N MET A 198 12.17 -10.50 8.42
CA MET A 198 12.89 -9.49 9.20
C MET A 198 13.23 -9.98 10.61
N LYS A 199 12.36 -10.79 11.24
CA LYS A 199 12.66 -11.38 12.55
C LYS A 199 13.84 -12.36 12.46
N ASN A 200 13.93 -13.11 11.38
CA ASN A 200 14.98 -14.11 11.18
C ASN A 200 16.36 -13.49 10.86
N ILE A 201 16.42 -12.22 10.45
CA ILE A 201 17.69 -11.51 10.19
C ILE A 201 18.27 -10.90 11.47
N LEU A 202 17.41 -10.51 12.41
CA LEU A 202 17.80 -9.82 13.63
C LEU A 202 18.10 -10.79 14.78
N THR A 203 19.00 -10.40 15.67
CA THR A 203 19.23 -11.13 16.93
C THR A 203 18.09 -10.88 17.92
N ALA A 204 17.99 -11.70 18.97
CA ALA A 204 16.98 -11.54 20.03
C ALA A 204 17.06 -10.14 20.69
N ASP A 205 18.27 -9.66 20.97
CA ASP A 205 18.49 -8.34 21.58
C ASP A 205 18.08 -7.20 20.64
N GLN A 206 18.41 -7.32 19.35
CA GLN A 206 18.00 -6.34 18.33
C GLN A 206 16.47 -6.31 18.15
N LEU A 207 15.80 -7.46 18.25
CA LEU A 207 14.34 -7.55 18.22
C LEU A 207 13.70 -6.87 19.42
N LYS A 208 14.23 -7.11 20.62
CA LYS A 208 13.76 -6.47 21.85
C LYS A 208 13.90 -4.94 21.76
N LYS A 209 15.08 -4.46 21.34
CA LYS A 209 15.34 -3.02 21.15
C LYS A 209 14.38 -2.39 20.12
N ARG A 210 14.11 -3.10 19.02
CA ARG A 210 13.14 -2.66 18.01
C ARG A 210 11.71 -2.56 18.58
N GLU A 211 11.31 -3.50 19.42
CA GLU A 211 10.00 -3.48 20.08
C GLU A 211 9.87 -2.34 21.08
N GLU A 212 10.91 -2.09 21.87
CA GLU A 212 10.98 -0.94 22.79
C GLU A 212 10.83 0.40 22.04
N PHE A 213 11.57 0.60 20.95
CA PHE A 213 11.41 1.79 20.11
C PHE A 213 10.00 1.96 19.56
N ARG A 214 9.36 0.84 19.17
CA ARG A 214 7.97 0.86 18.71
C ARG A 214 7.03 1.28 19.84
N ASN A 215 7.20 0.71 21.03
CA ASN A 215 6.36 1.00 22.19
C ASN A 215 6.52 2.45 22.67
N ASN A 216 7.74 2.98 22.67
CA ASN A 216 8.01 4.37 23.03
C ASN A 216 7.34 5.34 22.04
N ARG A 217 7.47 5.09 20.73
CA ARG A 217 6.77 5.88 19.70
C ARG A 217 5.25 5.84 19.87
N MET A 218 4.70 4.68 20.24
CA MET A 218 3.27 4.53 20.50
C MET A 218 2.83 5.33 21.73
N LYS A 219 3.63 5.35 22.80
CA LYS A 219 3.37 6.17 24.00
C LYS A 219 3.40 7.66 23.66
N GLU A 220 4.44 8.13 22.97
CA GLU A 220 4.54 9.52 22.53
C GLU A 220 3.34 9.95 21.68
N TRP A 221 2.91 9.09 20.76
CA TRP A 221 1.74 9.36 19.92
C TRP A 221 0.45 9.47 20.75
N LYS A 222 0.25 8.59 21.74
CA LYS A 222 -0.89 8.67 22.66
C LYS A 222 -0.88 9.95 23.49
N ASN A 223 0.28 10.34 24.02
CA ASN A 223 0.43 11.55 24.84
C ASN A 223 0.16 12.81 24.02
N LYS A 224 0.70 12.90 22.79
CA LYS A 224 0.42 14.03 21.88
C LYS A 224 -1.07 14.16 21.55
N ARG A 225 -1.79 13.04 21.48
CA ARG A 225 -3.23 13.05 21.25
C ARG A 225 -3.99 13.54 22.48
N ALA A 226 -3.67 13.01 23.67
CA ALA A 226 -4.30 13.44 24.92
C ALA A 226 -4.15 14.95 25.15
N ASN A 227 -2.95 15.50 24.88
CA ASN A 227 -2.69 16.94 25.02
C ASN A 227 -3.33 17.81 23.92
N LYS A 228 -3.76 17.22 22.79
CA LYS A 228 -4.51 17.96 21.74
C LYS A 228 -6.01 18.01 22.06
N ASP A 229 -6.49 17.00 22.78
CA ASP A 229 -7.90 16.85 23.17
C ASP A 229 -8.19 17.46 24.57
N SER A 230 -7.19 18.05 25.24
CA SER A 230 -7.28 18.80 26.51
C SER A 230 -7.16 20.29 26.25
#